data_AF-A0AAP2DQR8-F1
#
_entry.id   AF-A0AAP2DQR8-F1
#
_cell.length_a   1.000
_cell.length_b   1.000
_cell.length_c   1.000
_cell.angle_alpha   90.00
_cell.angle_beta   90.00
_cell.angle_gamma   90.00
#
_symmetry.space_group_name_H-M   'P 1'
#
loop_
_entity.id
_entity.type
_entity.pdbx_description
1 polymer ?
#
loop_
_entity_poly.entity_id
_entity_poly.type
_entity_poly.pdbx_seq_one_letter_code
_entity_poly.pdbx_strand_id
1 'polypeptide(L)'
;MVVVVQRVSSASVEIEKQIHAQIGKGLLVLTGIEEADNDEDIDWLAAKLVNLRIFNDAEGVMNVSVKDDGGDIIVVSQFTLHASTKKGNRPSYIKAARPDVAIPLYEKFKKAVEAALGKPVQSGVFGADMKVSLLNDGPVTIIIDTKNKV
;
A
#
# COMPACT_ATOMS: atom_id res chain seq x y z
N MET A 1 -4.25 8.97 -6.06
CA MET A 1 -3.40 8.12 -5.21
C MET A 1 -3.64 6.71 -5.68
N VAL A 2 -2.58 5.99 -6.02
CA VAL A 2 -2.69 4.64 -6.56
C VAL A 2 -2.03 3.68 -5.58
N VAL A 3 -2.69 2.58 -5.28
CA VAL A 3 -2.10 1.49 -4.50
C VAL A 3 -2.15 0.19 -5.26
N VAL A 4 -1.11 -0.63 -5.06
CA VAL A 4 -1.14 -2.06 -5.33
C VAL A 4 -1.17 -2.76 -3.98
N VAL A 5 -2.29 -3.43 -3.71
CA VAL A 5 -2.55 -4.17 -2.48
C VAL A 5 -2.32 -5.64 -2.76
N GLN A 6 -1.49 -6.29 -1.96
CA GLN A 6 -1.20 -7.71 -2.05
C GLN A 6 -1.53 -8.38 -0.73
N ARG A 7 -2.34 -9.45 -0.78
CA ARG A 7 -2.54 -10.31 0.39
C ARG A 7 -1.29 -11.15 0.60
N VAL A 8 -0.79 -11.18 1.83
CA VAL A 8 0.48 -11.86 2.13
C VAL A 8 0.34 -12.76 3.36
N SER A 9 1.03 -13.89 3.32
CA SER A 9 1.28 -14.72 4.51
C SER A 9 2.41 -14.15 5.37
N SER A 10 3.32 -13.40 4.74
CA SER A 10 4.37 -12.62 5.39
C SER A 10 4.92 -11.57 4.41
N ALA A 11 5.39 -10.44 4.96
CA ALA A 11 6.13 -9.44 4.19
C ALA A 11 7.13 -8.70 5.07
N SER A 12 8.23 -8.23 4.49
CA SER A 12 9.25 -7.45 5.18
C SER A 12 9.91 -6.43 4.28
N VAL A 13 10.45 -5.38 4.91
CA VAL A 13 11.28 -4.36 4.27
C VAL A 13 12.67 -4.42 4.90
N GLU A 14 13.68 -4.59 4.04
CA GLU A 14 15.09 -4.57 4.41
C GLU A 14 15.74 -3.29 3.86
N ILE A 15 16.55 -2.64 4.70
CA ILE A 15 17.38 -1.47 4.36
C ILE A 15 18.79 -1.78 4.85
N GLU A 16 19.80 -1.59 3.99
CA GLU A 16 21.20 -1.85 4.34
C GLU A 16 21.44 -3.26 4.92
N LYS A 17 20.75 -4.28 4.39
CA LYS A 17 20.81 -5.69 4.86
C LYS A 17 20.26 -5.93 6.27
N GLN A 18 19.49 -4.98 6.81
CA GLN A 18 18.82 -5.12 8.10
C GLN A 18 17.30 -5.05 7.91
N ILE A 19 16.58 -5.96 8.58
CA ILE A 19 15.12 -5.92 8.60
C ILE A 19 14.69 -4.67 9.34
N HIS A 20 14.10 -3.73 8.61
CA HIS A 20 13.56 -2.49 9.15
C HIS A 20 12.15 -2.67 9.68
N ALA A 21 11.33 -3.42 8.94
CA ALA A 21 9.94 -3.67 9.27
C ALA A 21 9.49 -5.04 8.73
N GLN A 22 8.57 -5.70 9.44
CA GLN A 22 8.03 -6.99 9.00
C GLN A 22 6.62 -7.22 9.55
N ILE A 23 5.82 -7.98 8.80
CA ILE A 23 4.49 -8.43 9.18
C ILE A 23 4.33 -9.92 8.91
N GLY A 24 3.43 -10.55 9.66
CA GLY A 24 2.92 -11.89 9.34
C GLY A 24 1.80 -11.82 8.29
N LYS A 25 0.71 -12.54 8.56
CA LYS A 25 -0.50 -12.51 7.72
C LYS A 25 -1.06 -11.09 7.64
N GLY A 26 -1.35 -10.62 6.43
CA GLY A 26 -1.79 -9.25 6.25
C GLY A 26 -1.78 -8.73 4.82
N LEU A 27 -1.58 -7.43 4.68
CA LEU A 27 -1.48 -6.72 3.40
C LEU A 27 -0.13 -6.03 3.24
N LEU A 28 0.53 -6.26 2.11
CA LEU A 28 1.56 -5.36 1.58
C LEU A 28 0.88 -4.34 0.67
N VAL A 29 1.16 -3.06 0.89
CA VAL A 29 0.56 -1.95 0.16
C VAL A 29 1.64 -1.07 -0.45
N LEU A 30 1.86 -1.22 -1.75
CA LEU A 30 2.71 -0.30 -2.52
C LEU A 30 1.90 0.96 -2.85
N THR A 31 2.38 2.13 -2.46
CA THR A 31 1.61 3.38 -2.49
C THR A 31 2.28 4.43 -3.38
N GLY A 32 1.60 4.80 -4.46
CA GLY A 32 2.00 5.84 -5.41
C GLY A 32 1.18 7.11 -5.20
N ILE A 33 1.88 8.24 -5.06
CA ILE A 33 1.29 9.56 -4.81
C ILE A 33 1.53 10.44 -6.05
N GLU A 34 0.50 11.13 -6.50
CA GLU A 34 0.56 12.16 -7.55
C GLU A 34 0.29 13.56 -6.98
N GLU A 35 0.66 14.62 -7.72
CA GLU A 35 0.52 16.00 -7.24
C GLU A 35 -0.93 16.41 -6.95
N ALA A 36 -1.90 15.77 -7.62
CA ALA A 36 -3.32 16.05 -7.45
C ALA A 36 -3.94 15.34 -6.24
N ASP A 37 -3.17 14.57 -5.47
CA ASP A 37 -3.67 13.84 -4.31
C ASP A 37 -3.91 14.77 -3.12
N ASN A 38 -4.99 14.49 -2.39
CA ASN A 38 -5.44 15.31 -1.28
C ASN A 38 -5.94 14.46 -0.10
N ASP A 39 -6.42 15.13 0.95
CA ASP A 39 -6.88 14.46 2.17
C ASP A 39 -8.14 13.60 1.93
N GLU A 40 -9.01 13.96 0.97
CA GLU A 40 -10.18 13.12 0.60
C GLU A 40 -9.77 11.82 -0.10
N ASP A 41 -8.67 11.83 -0.85
CA ASP A 41 -8.09 10.61 -1.42
C ASP A 41 -7.54 9.70 -0.34
N ILE A 42 -6.86 10.27 0.65
CA ILE A 42 -6.29 9.55 1.80
C ILE A 42 -7.40 8.88 2.61
N ASP A 43 -8.39 9.65 3.04
CA ASP A 43 -9.44 9.15 3.93
C ASP A 43 -10.26 8.05 3.25
N TRP A 44 -10.64 8.27 1.99
CA TRP A 44 -11.37 7.27 1.22
C TRP A 44 -10.55 5.99 1.03
N LEU A 45 -9.27 6.12 0.66
CA LEU A 45 -8.43 4.95 0.38
C LEU A 45 -8.09 4.16 1.64
N ALA A 46 -7.81 4.85 2.75
CA ALA A 46 -7.56 4.19 4.03
C ALA A 46 -8.78 3.39 4.49
N ALA A 47 -9.97 3.98 4.43
CA ALA A 47 -11.22 3.28 4.74
C ALA A 47 -11.47 2.11 3.79
N LYS A 48 -11.26 2.29 2.47
CA LYS A 48 -11.41 1.22 1.49
C LYS A 48 -10.47 0.06 1.77
N LEU A 49 -9.19 0.34 2.00
CA LEU A 49 -8.11 -0.61 2.20
C LEU A 49 -8.39 -1.55 3.40
N VAL A 50 -8.70 -0.98 4.57
CA VAL A 50 -8.89 -1.79 5.78
C VAL A 50 -10.15 -2.64 5.74
N ASN A 51 -11.13 -2.24 4.92
CA ASN A 51 -12.41 -2.93 4.74
C ASN A 51 -12.45 -3.82 3.48
N LEU A 52 -11.35 -3.94 2.72
CA LEU A 52 -11.28 -4.84 1.56
C LEU A 52 -11.48 -6.29 2.01
N ARG A 53 -12.56 -6.90 1.54
CA ARG A 53 -12.94 -8.27 1.87
C ARG A 53 -12.19 -9.29 1.02
N ILE A 54 -10.88 -9.42 1.27
CA ILE A 54 -9.97 -10.27 0.49
C ILE A 54 -9.34 -11.41 1.31
N PHE A 55 -9.80 -11.63 2.55
CA PHE A 55 -9.46 -12.77 3.40
C PHE A 55 -10.62 -13.77 3.46
N ASN A 56 -10.30 -15.02 3.76
CA ASN A 56 -11.30 -16.08 3.83
C ASN A 56 -12.05 -16.04 5.17
N ASP A 57 -13.36 -16.26 5.14
CA ASP A 57 -14.16 -16.55 6.33
C ASP A 57 -13.99 -18.00 6.79
N ALA A 58 -14.78 -18.39 7.80
CA ALA A 58 -14.75 -19.75 8.36
C ALA A 58 -15.13 -20.86 7.36
N GLU A 59 -15.84 -20.52 6.27
CA GLU A 59 -16.22 -21.44 5.21
C GLU A 59 -15.21 -21.46 4.05
N GLY A 60 -14.14 -20.66 4.15
CA GLY A 60 -13.12 -20.53 3.12
C GLY A 60 -13.50 -19.55 2.00
N VAL A 61 -14.59 -18.79 2.15
CA VAL A 61 -15.05 -17.82 1.16
C VAL A 61 -14.38 -16.48 1.39
N MET A 62 -13.86 -15.86 0.33
CA MET A 62 -13.17 -14.58 0.39
C MET A 62 -14.16 -13.44 0.68
N ASN A 63 -14.39 -13.15 1.97
CA ASN A 63 -15.42 -12.20 2.41
C ASN A 63 -15.05 -11.46 3.73
N VAL A 64 -13.82 -11.61 4.22
CA VAL A 64 -13.35 -11.00 5.48
C VAL A 64 -12.33 -9.92 5.18
N SER A 65 -12.38 -8.82 5.92
CA SER A 65 -11.42 -7.73 5.80
C SER A 65 -10.13 -7.99 6.58
N VAL A 66 -9.04 -7.28 6.28
CA VAL A 66 -7.81 -7.38 7.10
C VAL A 66 -8.07 -7.00 8.56
N LYS A 67 -8.99 -6.06 8.79
CA LYS A 67 -9.39 -5.62 10.12
C LYS A 67 -10.09 -6.72 10.89
N ASP A 68 -11.04 -7.41 10.25
CA ASP A 68 -11.82 -8.49 10.87
C ASP A 68 -11.00 -9.78 11.02
N ASP A 69 -10.05 -10.02 10.10
CA ASP A 69 -9.12 -11.16 10.13
C ASP A 69 -7.98 -10.96 11.15
N GLY A 70 -7.82 -9.76 11.70
CA GLY A 70 -6.75 -9.41 12.63
C GLY A 70 -5.36 -9.27 11.97
N GLY A 71 -5.29 -9.28 10.63
CA GLY A 71 -4.06 -9.18 9.87
C GLY A 71 -3.36 -7.82 10.00
N ASP A 72 -2.07 -7.78 9.70
CA ASP A 72 -1.26 -6.56 9.74
C ASP A 72 -1.20 -5.87 8.37
N ILE A 73 -0.72 -4.62 8.35
CA ILE A 73 -0.49 -3.89 7.10
C ILE A 73 0.94 -3.34 7.10
N ILE A 74 1.63 -3.52 5.99
CA ILE A 74 2.92 -2.85 5.71
C ILE A 74 2.77 -1.94 4.49
N VAL A 75 3.04 -0.65 4.67
CA VAL A 75 2.87 0.38 3.64
C VAL A 75 4.25 0.80 3.11
N VAL A 76 4.47 0.71 1.80
CA VAL A 76 5.75 1.06 1.16
C VAL A 76 5.51 2.09 0.07
N SER A 77 6.25 3.20 0.09
CA SER A 77 6.19 4.22 -0.96
C SER A 77 6.67 3.66 -2.30
N GLN A 78 5.91 3.82 -3.37
CA GLN A 78 6.19 3.28 -4.70
C GLN A 78 5.79 4.28 -5.81
N PHE A 79 6.63 5.28 -6.06
CA PHE A 79 6.36 6.32 -7.07
C PHE A 79 6.21 5.76 -8.49
N THR A 80 6.80 4.60 -8.78
CA THR A 80 6.75 3.96 -10.10
C THR A 80 5.36 3.46 -10.49
N LEU A 81 4.39 3.41 -9.57
CA LEU A 81 2.99 3.13 -9.92
C LEU A 81 2.42 4.20 -10.86
N HIS A 82 2.99 5.40 -10.87
CA HIS A 82 2.65 6.49 -11.79
C HIS A 82 3.47 6.49 -13.09
N ALA A 83 4.12 5.37 -13.40
CA ALA A 83 4.87 5.21 -14.64
C ALA A 83 3.97 5.27 -15.88
N SER A 84 4.27 6.20 -16.79
CA SER A 84 3.79 6.17 -18.16
C SER A 84 4.75 5.36 -19.02
N THR A 85 4.27 4.25 -19.57
CA THR A 85 5.00 3.34 -20.46
C THR A 85 4.59 3.48 -21.94
N LYS A 86 3.83 4.52 -22.29
CA LYS A 86 3.24 4.69 -23.64
C LYS A 86 4.24 4.97 -24.77
N LYS A 87 5.43 5.52 -24.47
CA LYS A 87 6.42 5.93 -25.47
C LYS A 87 7.79 5.34 -25.16
N GLY A 88 8.35 4.59 -26.11
CA GLY A 88 9.66 3.94 -25.96
C GLY A 88 9.70 2.91 -24.83
N ASN A 89 10.91 2.49 -24.44
CA ASN A 89 11.11 1.44 -23.42
C ASN A 89 11.49 1.99 -22.04
N ARG A 90 11.73 3.30 -21.91
CA ARG A 90 12.04 3.96 -20.64
C ARG A 90 10.76 4.56 -20.05
N PRO A 91 10.28 4.10 -18.88
CA PRO A 91 9.10 4.70 -18.25
C PRO A 91 9.34 6.16 -17.89
N SER A 92 8.30 6.98 -18.04
CA SER A 92 8.27 8.37 -17.56
C SER A 92 7.46 8.45 -16.27
N TYR A 93 7.95 9.21 -15.29
CA TYR A 93 7.32 9.34 -13.97
C TYR A 93 6.76 10.75 -13.72
N ILE A 94 6.43 11.48 -14.79
CA ILE A 94 6.01 12.89 -14.71
C ILE A 94 4.77 13.12 -13.84
N LYS A 95 3.94 12.08 -13.64
CA LYS A 95 2.76 12.15 -12.77
C LYS A 95 3.06 11.94 -11.29
N ALA A 96 4.18 11.31 -10.95
CA ALA A 96 4.54 11.08 -9.56
C ALA A 96 4.81 12.42 -8.86
N ALA A 97 4.26 12.59 -7.65
CA ALA A 97 4.52 13.76 -6.84
C ALA A 97 6.01 13.86 -6.47
N ARG A 98 6.50 15.09 -6.39
CA ARG A 98 7.84 15.39 -5.87
C ARG A 98 7.91 15.10 -4.36
N PRO A 99 9.11 14.85 -3.78
CA PRO A 99 9.24 14.47 -2.37
C PRO A 99 8.61 15.44 -1.36
N ASP A 100 8.65 16.74 -1.63
CA ASP A 100 8.06 17.80 -0.80
C ASP A 100 6.53 17.69 -0.69
N VAL A 101 5.87 17.14 -1.69
CA VAL A 101 4.42 16.84 -1.67
C VAL A 101 4.17 15.40 -1.23
N ALA A 102 4.96 14.44 -1.72
CA ALA A 102 4.74 13.02 -1.52
C ALA A 102 4.98 12.58 -0.07
N ILE A 103 6.02 13.08 0.61
CA ILE A 103 6.34 12.68 1.99
C ILE A 103 5.22 13.06 2.96
N PRO A 104 4.71 14.31 3.00
CA PRO A 104 3.59 14.66 3.87
C PRO A 104 2.34 13.82 3.61
N LEU A 105 1.98 13.60 2.35
CA LEU A 105 0.81 12.80 1.99
C LEU A 105 0.98 11.32 2.35
N TYR A 106 2.18 10.77 2.21
CA TYR A 106 2.51 9.40 2.61
C TYR A 106 2.38 9.21 4.12
N GLU A 107 2.91 10.14 4.92
CA GLU A 107 2.80 10.08 6.38
C GLU A 107 1.35 10.26 6.86
N LYS A 108 0.59 11.17 6.24
CA LYS A 108 -0.85 11.29 6.50
C LYS A 108 -1.60 10.00 6.14
N PHE A 109 -1.29 9.40 4.99
CA PHE A 109 -1.90 8.15 4.56
C PHE A 109 -1.65 7.02 5.56
N LYS A 110 -0.40 6.82 5.99
CA LYS A 110 -0.06 5.87 7.06
C LYS A 110 -0.91 6.09 8.31
N LYS A 111 -1.01 7.34 8.78
CA LYS A 111 -1.79 7.69 9.98
C LYS A 111 -3.29 7.42 9.80
N ALA A 112 -3.84 7.70 8.62
CA ALA A 112 -5.23 7.40 8.30
C ALA A 112 -5.49 5.89 8.29
N VAL A 113 -4.57 5.09 7.74
CA VAL A 113 -4.68 3.62 7.76
C VAL A 113 -4.57 3.09 9.19
N GLU A 114 -3.64 3.59 10.02
CA GLU A 114 -3.53 3.22 11.44
C GLU A 114 -4.84 3.49 12.19
N ALA A 115 -5.42 4.68 12.00
CA ALA A 115 -6.67 5.07 12.64
C ALA A 115 -7.84 4.18 12.19
N ALA A 116 -7.95 3.90 10.88
CA ALA A 116 -9.02 3.08 10.33
C ALA A 116 -8.90 1.60 10.73
N LEU A 117 -7.66 1.08 10.81
CA LEU A 117 -7.35 -0.28 11.22
C LEU A 117 -7.52 -0.47 12.73
N GLY A 118 -7.24 0.57 13.53
CA GLY A 118 -7.26 0.53 14.99
C GLY A 118 -5.98 -0.02 15.63
N LYS A 119 -4.89 -0.15 14.86
CA LYS A 119 -3.56 -0.56 15.34
C LYS A 119 -2.44 0.03 14.46
N PRO A 120 -1.19 0.07 14.94
CA PRO A 120 -0.06 0.57 14.16
C PRO A 120 0.14 -0.21 12.86
N VAL A 121 0.64 0.48 11.83
CA VAL A 121 1.06 -0.15 10.58
C VAL A 121 2.57 -0.17 10.49
N GLN A 122 3.09 -1.19 9.82
CA GLN A 122 4.51 -1.22 9.47
C GLN A 122 4.75 -0.36 8.22
N SER A 123 5.96 0.16 8.06
CA SER A 123 6.30 0.91 6.85
C SER A 123 7.76 0.74 6.45
N GLY A 124 8.05 1.07 5.19
CA GLY A 124 9.43 1.34 4.77
C GLY A 124 9.90 2.74 5.19
N VAL A 125 11.05 3.15 4.64
CA VAL A 125 11.57 4.51 4.75
C VAL A 125 11.47 5.18 3.39
N PHE A 126 10.77 6.31 3.32
CA PHE A 126 10.56 7.02 2.05
C PHE A 126 11.90 7.39 1.41
N GLY A 127 12.07 7.03 0.13
CA GLY A 127 13.28 7.35 -0.64
C GLY A 127 14.52 6.49 -0.34
N ALA A 128 14.45 5.58 0.62
CA ALA A 128 15.54 4.62 0.87
C ALA A 128 15.57 3.52 -0.21
N ASP A 129 16.75 2.95 -0.46
CA ASP A 129 16.86 1.70 -1.23
C ASP A 129 16.38 0.53 -0.36
N MET A 130 15.17 0.07 -0.66
CA MET A 130 14.48 -0.98 0.09
C MET A 130 14.48 -2.29 -0.70
N LYS A 131 14.70 -3.41 -0.01
CA LYS A 131 14.36 -4.74 -0.53
C LYS A 131 13.06 -5.19 0.15
N VAL A 132 12.02 -5.38 -0.64
CA VAL A 132 10.71 -5.81 -0.14
C VAL A 132 10.55 -7.30 -0.43
N SER A 133 10.53 -8.10 0.63
CA SER A 133 10.22 -9.53 0.55
C SER A 133 8.74 -9.73 0.85
N LEU A 134 8.09 -10.60 0.09
CA LEU A 134 6.71 -11.01 0.37
C LEU A 134 6.49 -12.47 0.00
N LEU A 135 5.56 -13.09 0.71
CA LEU A 135 4.93 -14.34 0.30
C LEU A 135 3.46 -14.04 -0.02
N ASN A 136 3.17 -13.84 -1.31
CA ASN A 136 1.81 -13.50 -1.77
C ASN A 136 0.86 -14.70 -1.58
N ASP A 137 -0.20 -14.50 -0.82
CA ASP A 137 -1.17 -15.53 -0.45
C ASP A 137 -2.35 -15.52 -1.44
N GLY A 138 -2.39 -16.54 -2.31
CA GLY A 138 -3.42 -16.72 -3.33
C GLY A 138 -2.85 -17.13 -4.69
N PRO A 139 -2.20 -16.20 -5.44
CA PRO A 139 -1.96 -14.81 -5.07
C PRO A 139 -3.22 -13.93 -5.25
N VAL A 140 -3.39 -12.96 -4.36
CA VAL A 140 -4.41 -11.90 -4.47
C VAL A 140 -3.70 -10.56 -4.60
N THR A 141 -3.94 -9.86 -5.70
CA THR A 141 -3.37 -8.52 -5.97
C THR A 141 -4.44 -7.61 -6.55
N ILE A 142 -4.68 -6.47 -5.90
CA ILE A 142 -5.71 -5.50 -6.27
C ILE A 142 -5.05 -4.15 -6.50
N ILE A 143 -5.42 -3.48 -7.59
CA ILE A 143 -4.98 -2.12 -7.88
C ILE A 143 -6.16 -1.18 -7.62
N ILE A 144 -5.94 -0.13 -6.83
CA ILE A 144 -6.95 0.88 -6.53
C ILE A 144 -6.37 2.24 -6.89
N ASP A 145 -7.12 3.01 -7.66
CA ASP A 145 -6.81 4.39 -8.01
C ASP A 145 -7.93 5.29 -7.49
N THR A 146 -7.60 6.22 -6.59
CA THR A 146 -8.56 7.16 -6.03
C THR A 146 -9.11 8.14 -7.06
N LYS A 147 -8.50 8.26 -8.24
CA LYS A 147 -9.05 9.05 -9.35
C LYS A 147 -10.08 8.29 -10.19
N ASN A 148 -10.23 6.98 -9.95
CA ASN A 148 -11.23 6.11 -10.57
C ASN A 148 -12.28 5.62 -9.56
N LYS A 149 -12.60 6.44 -8.54
CA LYS A 149 -13.74 6.17 -7.64
C LYS A 149 -15.04 6.13 -8.46
N VAL A 150 -15.84 5.09 -8.27
CA VAL A 150 -17.23 4.97 -8.77
C VAL A 150 -18.18 5.03 -7.60
#